data_AF-A0A3N5YSD7-F1
#
_entry.id   AF-A0A3N5YSD7-F1
#
_cell.length_a   1.000
_cell.length_b   1.000
_cell.length_c   1.000
_cell.angle_alpha   90.00
_cell.angle_beta   90.00
_cell.angle_gamma   90.00
#
_symmetry.space_group_name_H-M   'P 1'
#
loop_
_entity.id
_entity.type
_entity.pdbx_description
1 polymer ?
#
loop_
_entity_poly.entity_id
_entity_poly.type
_entity_poly.pdbx_seq_one_letter_code
_entity_poly.pdbx_strand_id
1 'polypeptide(L)'
;MRSLKLHALLLLAAALIAATSGSPGPFGRNTDRSPVLAPPPTVQNGPPPVDALASRSEDEAVALALTVAPSSRAASLAFYRDYYLILSPPDIAWTGNRATCDPGTTAADFRDKVLQRINYFRGMAGVPEVTFDPTYSAPAQAAALMMSVNHQLNHFPPSDWLCYSVGGAQAAQSSNLAYGAMGWDAISLYMDDPGLSSVGHRRWLLYPQTQTMGTGDQPSGVATNVLWVFGQLWGARPPTREPYVAWPPPGYVPYNVAFSLWSFSYPNADFSSATVTMSKAGFPVPVVLEVPVYGYGEATLVWTPGGGALGAPPTQGTTYDVAVNNVRIGSAVVNFNYQVTLFSPAPTFVDVPFDNMFFSSVELIHGRGITAGCDATHYCPDLPVTRAQMAVFLEKGMRNAAFSPHPAVGLFADVAASHWAAAWIEQLYADGITAGCGSNTYCPDSPVTRAQMAVFLLKSKHGSAYSPPGASGLFADVPPNHWAASWIEQLAAEDITAGCGGGDYCPDSPVTRGQMAAFLSKTFGY
;
A
#
# COMPACT_ATOMS: atom_id res chain seq x y z
N MET A 1 -55.87 -14.32 47.05
CA MET A 1 -55.42 -15.29 46.03
C MET A 1 -53.91 -15.45 46.15
N ARG A 2 -53.45 -16.68 46.45
CA ARG A 2 -52.13 -17.35 46.21
C ARG A 2 -50.82 -16.56 46.44
N SER A 3 -49.72 -17.08 47.00
CA SER A 3 -49.39 -18.34 47.67
C SER A 3 -47.99 -18.21 48.30
N LEU A 4 -47.79 -18.93 49.41
CA LEU A 4 -46.60 -19.22 50.20
C LEU A 4 -45.31 -19.67 49.45
N LYS A 5 -44.16 -19.24 50.02
CA LYS A 5 -42.96 -20.00 50.50
C LYS A 5 -42.23 -21.01 49.59
N LEU A 6 -40.88 -20.95 49.54
CA LEU A 6 -39.91 -21.66 50.43
C LEU A 6 -38.54 -21.96 49.73
N HIS A 7 -37.44 -21.50 50.36
CA HIS A 7 -36.11 -22.14 50.58
C HIS A 7 -35.26 -22.81 49.46
N ALA A 8 -34.04 -22.26 49.32
CA ALA A 8 -32.72 -22.87 49.57
C ALA A 8 -32.04 -23.89 48.61
N LEU A 9 -30.71 -23.66 48.50
CA LEU A 9 -29.57 -24.53 48.12
C LEU A 9 -29.33 -24.85 46.64
N LEU A 10 -28.20 -24.37 46.10
CA LEU A 10 -27.07 -25.23 45.74
C LEU A 10 -25.75 -24.43 45.67
N LEU A 11 -24.74 -24.90 46.39
CA LEU A 11 -23.32 -24.56 46.24
C LEU A 11 -22.75 -25.26 45.00
N LEU A 12 -21.87 -24.58 44.25
CA LEU A 12 -20.63 -25.09 43.62
C LEU A 12 -19.97 -23.88 42.91
N ALA A 13 -18.92 -23.28 43.46
CA ALA A 13 -17.51 -23.62 43.25
C ALA A 13 -16.87 -22.89 42.04
N ALA A 14 -15.91 -22.00 42.36
CA ALA A 14 -14.70 -21.60 41.61
C ALA A 14 -14.89 -21.02 40.17
N ALA A 15 -14.16 -20.03 39.67
CA ALA A 15 -12.90 -19.44 40.09
C ALA A 15 -12.82 -17.99 39.57
N LEU A 16 -12.14 -17.15 40.35
CA LEU A 16 -11.45 -15.96 39.90
C LEU A 16 -10.42 -16.38 38.84
N ILE A 17 -10.52 -15.90 37.60
CA ILE A 17 -9.39 -15.91 36.67
C ILE A 17 -9.21 -14.50 36.14
N ALA A 18 -8.09 -13.92 36.60
CA ALA A 18 -7.48 -12.75 36.04
C ALA A 18 -7.37 -12.87 34.52
N ALA A 19 -7.68 -11.79 33.80
CA ALA A 19 -7.19 -11.62 32.44
C ALA A 19 -5.67 -11.43 32.50
N THR A 20 -4.94 -12.55 32.63
CA THR A 20 -3.51 -12.60 32.41
C THR A 20 -3.25 -12.42 30.93
N SER A 21 -2.41 -11.44 30.61
CA SER A 21 -1.40 -11.49 29.55
C SER A 21 -1.26 -12.88 28.89
N GLY A 22 -1.77 -13.02 27.68
CA GLY A 22 -1.42 -14.11 26.78
C GLY A 22 -0.23 -13.67 25.92
N SER A 23 0.94 -14.21 26.21
CA SER A 23 2.15 -14.05 25.40
C SER A 23 1.94 -14.55 23.96
N PRO A 24 2.43 -13.86 22.93
CA PRO A 24 2.45 -14.40 21.57
C PRO A 24 3.57 -15.44 21.44
N GLY A 25 3.21 -16.68 21.09
CA GLY A 25 4.11 -17.74 20.63
C GLY A 25 4.11 -17.85 19.10
N PRO A 26 5.12 -18.49 18.48
CA PRO A 26 5.60 -18.15 17.14
C PRO A 26 4.70 -18.68 16.00
N PHE A 27 4.38 -17.77 15.07
CA PHE A 27 3.94 -17.99 13.68
C PHE A 27 2.86 -19.07 13.44
N GLY A 28 1.60 -18.70 13.68
CA GLY A 28 0.44 -19.41 13.14
C GLY A 28 0.18 -19.04 11.66
N ARG A 29 -0.34 -19.99 10.88
CA ARG A 29 -0.76 -19.78 9.48
C ARG A 29 -1.71 -18.60 9.40
N ASN A 30 -1.33 -17.55 8.68
CA ASN A 30 -2.15 -16.36 8.54
C ASN A 30 -3.21 -16.58 7.46
N THR A 31 -4.47 -16.73 7.86
CA THR A 31 -5.65 -16.73 6.97
C THR A 31 -6.25 -15.34 6.82
N ASP A 32 -5.74 -14.36 7.56
CA ASP A 32 -6.12 -12.95 7.43
C ASP A 32 -5.26 -12.32 6.32
N ARG A 33 -5.91 -11.86 5.24
CA ARG A 33 -5.26 -11.26 4.07
C ARG A 33 -4.73 -9.84 4.34
N SER A 34 -4.83 -9.37 5.59
CA SER A 34 -4.28 -8.08 6.01
C SER A 34 -2.76 -8.03 5.83
N PRO A 35 -2.20 -6.91 5.34
CA PRO A 35 -0.76 -6.78 5.18
C PRO A 35 0.00 -6.94 6.50
N VAL A 36 1.13 -7.64 6.45
CA VAL A 36 1.95 -7.94 7.64
C VAL A 36 3.42 -7.80 7.30
N LEU A 37 4.21 -7.43 8.31
CA LEU A 37 5.66 -7.33 8.24
C LEU A 37 6.32 -8.41 9.11
N ALA A 38 7.48 -8.90 8.70
CA ALA A 38 8.39 -9.56 9.63
C ALA A 38 8.98 -8.50 10.58
N PRO A 39 9.68 -8.88 11.67
CA PRO A 39 10.57 -7.92 12.33
C PRO A 39 11.57 -7.34 11.32
N PRO A 40 12.06 -6.10 11.48
CA PRO A 40 13.06 -5.54 10.58
C PRO A 40 14.39 -6.29 10.69
N PRO A 41 15.18 -6.41 9.58
CA PRO A 41 16.46 -7.07 9.62
C PRO A 41 17.42 -6.29 10.53
N THR A 42 18.30 -6.98 11.26
CA THR A 42 19.27 -6.35 12.17
C THR A 42 20.69 -6.70 11.79
N VAL A 43 21.62 -5.76 11.96
CA VAL A 43 23.06 -6.04 11.93
C VAL A 43 23.57 -6.16 13.37
N GLN A 44 24.21 -7.28 13.70
CA GLN A 44 24.88 -7.40 15.00
C GLN A 44 26.05 -6.40 15.08
N ASN A 45 26.06 -5.61 16.15
CA ASN A 45 27.01 -4.53 16.47
C ASN A 45 26.78 -3.15 15.82
N GLY A 46 25.72 -2.98 15.02
CA GLY A 46 25.39 -1.69 14.39
C GLY A 46 26.47 -1.19 13.41
N PRO A 47 26.25 -0.05 12.75
CA PRO A 47 27.30 0.59 11.96
C PRO A 47 28.48 1.04 12.82
N PRO A 48 29.72 0.92 12.33
CA PRO A 48 30.85 1.54 13.02
C PRO A 48 30.60 3.05 13.17
N PRO A 49 31.04 3.68 14.28
CA PRO A 49 30.89 5.12 14.47
C PRO A 49 31.47 5.88 13.28
N VAL A 50 30.74 6.88 12.78
CA VAL A 50 31.13 7.68 11.59
C VAL A 50 32.41 8.54 11.77
N ASP A 51 33.14 8.37 12.88
CA ASP A 51 34.40 9.07 13.19
C ASP A 51 35.59 8.51 12.40
N ALA A 52 35.51 8.67 11.08
CA ALA A 52 36.65 8.78 10.19
C ALA A 52 36.12 9.39 8.89
N LEU A 53 36.06 10.72 8.80
CA LEU A 53 36.41 11.54 7.62
C LEU A 53 36.04 13.02 7.88
N ALA A 54 37.10 13.83 7.97
CA ALA A 54 37.23 15.29 7.92
C ALA A 54 35.96 16.17 7.91
N SER A 55 35.96 17.15 8.82
CA SER A 55 35.24 18.42 8.69
C SER A 55 35.49 19.04 7.30
N ARG A 56 34.47 19.05 6.43
CA ARG A 56 34.42 19.94 5.27
C ARG A 56 33.60 21.18 5.64
N SER A 57 34.06 22.32 5.14
CA SER A 57 33.42 23.64 5.30
C SER A 57 31.98 23.64 4.80
N GLU A 58 31.13 24.41 5.48
CA GLU A 58 29.67 24.55 5.30
C GLU A 58 29.20 25.06 3.90
N ASP A 59 30.09 25.14 2.90
CA ASP A 59 29.89 25.91 1.66
C ASP A 59 29.79 25.10 0.35
N GLU A 60 29.77 23.76 0.39
CA GLU A 60 29.44 22.97 -0.82
C GLU A 60 28.03 22.38 -0.72
N ALA A 61 27.07 23.09 -1.30
CA ALA A 61 25.77 22.55 -1.65
C ALA A 61 25.96 21.40 -2.67
N VAL A 62 26.09 20.17 -2.17
CA VAL A 62 26.07 18.99 -3.04
C VAL A 62 24.63 18.79 -3.51
N ALA A 63 24.40 18.93 -4.80
CA ALA A 63 23.09 18.70 -5.40
C ALA A 63 22.68 17.24 -5.15
N LEU A 64 21.66 17.03 -4.32
CA LEU A 64 20.93 15.76 -4.31
C LEU A 64 20.36 15.55 -5.73
N ALA A 65 20.56 14.37 -6.32
CA ALA A 65 20.11 14.09 -7.69
C ALA A 65 18.57 14.20 -7.83
N LEU A 66 17.84 13.88 -6.75
CA LEU A 66 16.41 14.11 -6.60
C LEU A 66 16.17 15.17 -5.52
N THR A 67 15.84 16.40 -5.93
CA THR A 67 15.52 17.50 -5.00
C THR A 67 14.03 17.82 -5.04
N VAL A 68 13.37 17.61 -3.91
CA VAL A 68 12.10 18.28 -3.60
C VAL A 68 12.39 19.39 -2.60
N ALA A 69 11.64 20.49 -2.70
CA ALA A 69 11.66 21.59 -1.74
C ALA A 69 10.39 21.53 -0.88
N PRO A 70 10.37 20.76 0.22
CA PRO A 70 9.20 20.68 1.07
C PRO A 70 8.79 22.02 1.68
N SER A 71 9.63 23.06 1.63
CA SER A 71 9.25 24.43 2.01
C SER A 71 8.12 25.01 1.15
N SER A 72 7.80 24.41 -0.01
CA SER A 72 6.68 24.81 -0.87
C SER A 72 5.61 23.72 -0.93
N ARG A 73 4.37 24.06 -0.53
CA ARG A 73 3.21 23.15 -0.66
C ARG A 73 3.01 22.68 -2.11
N ALA A 74 3.19 23.59 -3.07
CA ALA A 74 3.01 23.27 -4.49
C ALA A 74 4.08 22.27 -4.97
N ALA A 75 5.33 22.43 -4.53
CA ALA A 75 6.40 21.49 -4.86
C ALA A 75 6.18 20.11 -4.22
N SER A 76 5.80 20.05 -2.94
CA SER A 76 5.45 18.78 -2.28
C SER A 76 4.27 18.09 -2.94
N LEU A 77 3.24 18.84 -3.35
CA LEU A 77 2.07 18.28 -4.05
C LEU A 77 2.43 17.74 -5.43
N ALA A 78 3.23 18.48 -6.21
CA ALA A 78 3.71 18.03 -7.51
C ALA A 78 4.53 16.75 -7.36
N PHE A 79 5.49 16.75 -6.43
CA PHE A 79 6.32 15.58 -6.17
C PHE A 79 5.52 14.36 -5.69
N TYR A 80 4.50 14.57 -4.85
CA TYR A 80 3.55 13.51 -4.46
C TYR A 80 2.79 12.94 -5.67
N ARG A 81 2.29 13.79 -6.56
CA ARG A 81 1.58 13.34 -7.77
C ARG A 81 2.50 12.58 -8.72
N ASP A 82 3.71 13.09 -8.91
CA ASP A 82 4.66 12.57 -9.89
C ASP A 82 5.40 11.33 -9.41
N TYR A 83 5.68 11.19 -8.11
CA TYR A 83 6.50 10.10 -7.55
C TYR A 83 5.75 9.16 -6.60
N TYR A 84 4.73 9.63 -5.88
CA TYR A 84 3.96 8.75 -4.99
C TYR A 84 2.77 8.13 -5.70
N LEU A 85 1.85 8.91 -6.27
CA LEU A 85 0.53 8.39 -6.68
C LEU A 85 0.55 7.26 -7.72
N ILE A 86 1.62 7.12 -8.52
CA ILE A 86 1.79 6.11 -9.59
C ILE A 86 0.44 5.86 -10.29
N LEU A 87 -0.04 6.86 -11.04
CA LEU A 87 -1.37 6.82 -11.68
C LEU A 87 -1.43 5.90 -12.91
N SER A 88 -0.29 5.40 -13.37
CA SER A 88 -0.18 4.47 -14.49
C SER A 88 0.82 3.36 -14.15
N PRO A 89 0.44 2.47 -13.23
CA PRO A 89 1.29 1.34 -12.88
C PRO A 89 1.32 0.31 -14.02
N PRO A 90 2.48 -0.31 -14.25
CA PRO A 90 2.65 -1.35 -15.23
C PRO A 90 2.22 -2.72 -14.67
N ASP A 91 1.98 -3.67 -15.57
CA ASP A 91 1.83 -5.08 -15.20
C ASP A 91 3.13 -5.58 -14.53
N ILE A 92 2.98 -6.36 -13.46
CA ILE A 92 4.12 -7.02 -12.81
C ILE A 92 4.84 -7.97 -13.77
N ALA A 93 4.11 -8.60 -14.71
CA ALA A 93 4.57 -9.55 -15.71
C ALA A 93 5.66 -10.50 -15.18
N TRP A 94 5.38 -11.13 -14.04
CA TRP A 94 6.29 -12.06 -13.38
C TRP A 94 6.53 -13.30 -14.25
N THR A 95 7.79 -13.62 -14.53
CA THR A 95 8.18 -14.68 -15.47
C THR A 95 8.48 -16.02 -14.83
N GLY A 96 8.40 -16.12 -13.49
CA GLY A 96 8.78 -17.33 -12.77
C GLY A 96 7.68 -18.38 -12.71
N ASN A 97 7.94 -19.47 -11.99
CA ASN A 97 7.02 -20.58 -11.84
C ASN A 97 7.15 -21.23 -10.46
N ARG A 98 6.03 -21.23 -9.71
CA ARG A 98 5.96 -21.78 -8.35
C ARG A 98 6.15 -23.29 -8.30
N ALA A 99 5.63 -24.02 -9.29
CA ALA A 99 5.65 -25.48 -9.30
C ALA A 99 7.06 -26.03 -9.56
N THR A 100 7.87 -25.31 -10.35
CA THR A 100 9.24 -25.70 -10.67
C THR A 100 10.28 -24.95 -9.83
N CYS A 101 9.84 -24.16 -8.85
CA CYS A 101 10.70 -23.29 -8.04
C CYS A 101 11.58 -22.35 -8.87
N ASP A 102 11.08 -21.88 -10.02
CA ASP A 102 11.76 -20.85 -10.80
C ASP A 102 11.38 -19.46 -10.26
N PRO A 103 12.32 -18.70 -9.69
CA PRO A 103 12.04 -17.37 -9.17
C PRO A 103 11.68 -16.37 -10.26
N GLY A 104 12.13 -16.58 -11.50
CA GLY A 104 11.96 -15.64 -12.61
C GLY A 104 12.39 -14.20 -12.25
N THR A 105 11.72 -13.23 -12.84
CA THR A 105 11.83 -11.81 -12.51
C THR A 105 10.52 -11.09 -12.81
N THR A 106 10.37 -9.86 -12.34
CA THR A 106 9.27 -8.96 -12.71
C THR A 106 9.64 -8.11 -13.93
N ALA A 107 8.69 -7.35 -14.49
CA ALA A 107 9.01 -6.39 -15.53
C ALA A 107 9.89 -5.24 -15.01
N ALA A 108 10.68 -4.64 -15.90
CA ALA A 108 11.60 -3.56 -15.56
C ALA A 108 10.85 -2.29 -15.14
N ASP A 109 9.81 -1.91 -15.88
CA ASP A 109 8.94 -0.78 -15.56
C ASP A 109 8.24 -0.95 -14.20
N PHE A 110 7.83 -2.18 -13.85
CA PHE A 110 7.29 -2.49 -12.53
C PHE A 110 8.31 -2.19 -11.43
N ARG A 111 9.54 -2.69 -11.56
CA ARG A 111 10.61 -2.38 -10.61
C ARG A 111 10.91 -0.87 -10.57
N ASP A 112 10.86 -0.17 -11.69
CA ASP A 112 11.06 1.28 -11.72
C ASP A 112 10.01 2.01 -10.88
N LYS A 113 8.76 1.51 -10.82
CA LYS A 113 7.72 2.06 -9.94
C LYS A 113 7.96 1.76 -8.46
N VAL A 114 8.50 0.59 -8.13
CA VAL A 114 8.96 0.29 -6.77
C VAL A 114 10.06 1.28 -6.35
N LEU A 115 11.06 1.46 -7.22
CA LEU A 115 12.16 2.39 -7.01
C LEU A 115 11.67 3.84 -6.90
N GLN A 116 10.73 4.25 -7.75
CA GLN A 116 10.09 5.56 -7.71
C GLN A 116 9.44 5.85 -6.35
N ARG A 117 8.75 4.87 -5.75
CA ARG A 117 8.15 5.03 -4.42
C ARG A 117 9.22 5.11 -3.31
N ILE A 118 10.28 4.32 -3.38
CA ILE A 118 11.41 4.42 -2.44
C ILE A 118 12.02 5.83 -2.52
N ASN A 119 12.28 6.31 -3.73
CA ASN A 119 12.90 7.61 -3.96
C ASN A 119 11.95 8.79 -3.68
N TYR A 120 10.63 8.61 -3.71
CA TYR A 120 9.69 9.59 -3.14
C TYR A 120 9.98 9.83 -1.65
N PHE A 121 10.02 8.76 -0.86
CA PHE A 121 10.24 8.87 0.59
C PHE A 121 11.63 9.43 0.89
N ARG A 122 12.65 8.94 0.18
CA ARG A 122 14.03 9.42 0.33
C ARG A 122 14.20 10.89 -0.06
N GLY A 123 13.64 11.32 -1.20
CA GLY A 123 13.65 12.71 -1.64
C GLY A 123 12.94 13.63 -0.64
N MET A 124 11.75 13.25 -0.18
CA MET A 124 11.03 14.00 0.87
C MET A 124 11.85 14.11 2.15
N ALA A 125 12.47 13.02 2.61
CA ALA A 125 13.33 12.98 3.80
C ALA A 125 14.68 13.70 3.61
N GLY A 126 15.01 14.14 2.40
CA GLY A 126 16.26 14.85 2.12
C GLY A 126 17.49 13.94 2.10
N VAL A 127 17.30 12.64 1.85
CA VAL A 127 18.38 11.66 1.72
C VAL A 127 18.60 11.27 0.24
N PRO A 128 19.83 10.92 -0.19
CA PRO A 128 20.12 10.61 -1.58
C PRO A 128 19.22 9.51 -2.15
N GLU A 129 18.90 9.56 -3.43
CA GLU A 129 18.19 8.46 -4.09
C GLU A 129 19.00 7.15 -4.07
N VAL A 130 18.31 6.03 -4.25
CA VAL A 130 18.93 4.73 -4.46
C VAL A 130 18.65 4.23 -5.87
N THR A 131 19.46 3.28 -6.33
CA THR A 131 19.20 2.47 -7.52
C THR A 131 19.03 1.00 -7.14
N PHE A 132 18.39 0.22 -8.00
CA PHE A 132 18.40 -1.23 -7.84
C PHE A 132 19.64 -1.87 -8.44
N ASP A 133 20.25 -2.76 -7.67
CA ASP A 133 21.33 -3.63 -8.11
C ASP A 133 20.74 -5.01 -8.48
N PRO A 134 20.96 -5.52 -9.71
CA PRO A 134 20.53 -6.85 -10.11
C PRO A 134 21.08 -7.97 -9.22
N THR A 135 22.27 -7.80 -8.65
CA THR A 135 22.91 -8.78 -7.75
C THR A 135 22.19 -8.90 -6.41
N TYR A 136 21.42 -7.89 -6.00
CA TYR A 136 20.53 -7.94 -4.84
C TYR A 136 19.09 -8.30 -5.24
N SER A 137 18.65 -7.87 -6.42
CA SER A 137 17.27 -8.11 -6.88
C SER A 137 17.03 -9.58 -7.24
N ALA A 138 17.98 -10.25 -7.89
CA ALA A 138 17.86 -11.68 -8.20
C ALA A 138 17.67 -12.58 -6.96
N PRO A 139 18.51 -12.48 -5.90
CA PRO A 139 18.28 -13.25 -4.68
C PRO A 139 17.05 -12.76 -3.89
N ALA A 140 16.71 -11.47 -3.92
CA ALA A 140 15.46 -10.97 -3.32
C ALA A 140 14.22 -11.59 -3.99
N GLN A 141 14.22 -11.75 -5.32
CA GLN A 141 13.16 -12.44 -6.04
C GLN A 141 13.04 -13.91 -5.66
N ALA A 142 14.17 -14.61 -5.46
CA ALA A 142 14.18 -15.97 -4.94
C ALA A 142 13.62 -16.05 -3.50
N ALA A 143 13.96 -15.09 -2.65
CA ALA A 143 13.40 -14.98 -1.31
C ALA A 143 11.89 -14.73 -1.34
N ALA A 144 11.40 -13.84 -2.20
CA ALA A 144 9.96 -13.57 -2.35
C ALA A 144 9.20 -14.83 -2.75
N LEU A 145 9.75 -15.64 -3.67
CA LEU A 145 9.20 -16.95 -4.01
C LEU A 145 9.20 -17.88 -2.79
N MET A 146 10.35 -18.03 -2.10
CA MET A 146 10.49 -18.88 -0.91
C MET A 146 9.46 -18.53 0.16
N MET A 147 9.33 -17.25 0.54
CA MET A 147 8.32 -16.83 1.50
C MET A 147 6.95 -17.22 0.96
N SER A 148 6.58 -16.78 -0.25
CA SER A 148 5.21 -16.91 -0.73
C SER A 148 4.73 -18.35 -0.97
N VAL A 149 5.61 -19.30 -1.32
CA VAL A 149 5.23 -20.73 -1.44
C VAL A 149 5.11 -21.44 -0.08
N ASN A 150 5.81 -20.94 0.95
CA ASN A 150 5.74 -21.51 2.30
C ASN A 150 4.71 -20.79 3.19
N HIS A 151 4.13 -19.68 2.73
CA HIS A 151 3.15 -18.87 3.47
C HIS A 151 3.68 -18.42 4.86
N GLN A 152 4.99 -18.19 4.96
CA GLN A 152 5.65 -17.63 6.12
C GLN A 152 6.73 -16.58 5.75
N LEU A 153 6.80 -15.49 6.52
CA LEU A 153 7.95 -14.56 6.52
C LEU A 153 9.00 -15.02 7.55
N ASN A 154 10.27 -15.10 7.15
CA ASN A 154 11.35 -15.50 8.05
C ASN A 154 12.70 -14.98 7.57
N HIS A 155 13.46 -14.29 8.43
CA HIS A 155 14.84 -13.89 8.08
C HIS A 155 15.80 -15.07 7.98
N PHE A 156 15.52 -16.17 8.67
CA PHE A 156 16.36 -17.37 8.70
C PHE A 156 15.56 -18.57 8.19
N PRO A 157 15.20 -18.59 6.89
CA PRO A 157 14.42 -19.68 6.34
C PRO A 157 15.18 -21.00 6.50
N PRO A 158 14.56 -22.04 7.09
CA PRO A 158 15.11 -23.39 7.15
C PRO A 158 15.46 -23.95 5.77
N SER A 159 16.53 -24.76 5.71
CA SER A 159 16.99 -25.37 4.45
C SER A 159 16.05 -26.42 3.85
N ASP A 160 15.03 -26.85 4.60
CA ASP A 160 14.00 -27.79 4.17
C ASP A 160 12.73 -27.11 3.62
N TRP A 161 12.71 -25.77 3.55
CA TRP A 161 11.62 -25.02 2.91
C TRP A 161 11.46 -25.34 1.42
N LEU A 162 10.22 -25.28 0.94
CA LEU A 162 9.95 -25.36 -0.49
C LEU A 162 10.65 -24.23 -1.23
N CYS A 163 11.23 -24.55 -2.39
CA CYS A 163 11.99 -23.62 -3.22
C CYS A 163 13.17 -22.94 -2.49
N TYR A 164 13.69 -23.55 -1.41
CA TYR A 164 14.84 -23.02 -0.70
C TYR A 164 16.03 -22.81 -1.65
N SER A 165 16.66 -21.64 -1.54
CA SER A 165 17.93 -21.34 -2.17
C SER A 165 18.82 -20.58 -1.20
N VAL A 166 20.13 -20.80 -1.29
CA VAL A 166 21.11 -20.10 -0.45
C VAL A 166 21.04 -18.58 -0.69
N GLY A 167 20.91 -18.15 -1.95
CA GLY A 167 20.77 -16.74 -2.30
C GLY A 167 19.49 -16.12 -1.72
N GLY A 168 18.35 -16.82 -1.83
CA GLY A 168 17.10 -16.37 -1.22
C GLY A 168 17.18 -16.30 0.31
N ALA A 169 17.84 -17.26 0.96
CA ALA A 169 18.06 -17.21 2.40
C ALA A 169 18.96 -16.03 2.83
N GLN A 170 19.97 -15.67 2.02
CA GLN A 170 20.81 -14.50 2.26
C GLN A 170 20.02 -13.20 2.08
N ALA A 171 19.20 -13.12 1.03
CA ALA A 171 18.32 -11.98 0.82
C ALA A 171 17.33 -11.82 1.96
N ALA A 172 16.72 -12.90 2.45
CA ALA A 172 15.82 -12.86 3.58
C ALA A 172 16.45 -12.19 4.82
N GLN A 173 17.71 -12.51 5.15
CA GLN A 173 18.44 -11.90 6.27
C GLN A 173 18.74 -10.41 6.06
N SER A 174 18.77 -9.96 4.82
CA SER A 174 19.26 -8.64 4.39
C SER A 174 18.14 -7.67 4.01
N SER A 175 16.88 -8.08 4.16
CA SER A 175 15.74 -7.41 3.54
C SER A 175 14.65 -7.06 4.52
N ASN A 176 13.91 -5.98 4.24
CA ASN A 176 12.57 -5.81 4.77
C ASN A 176 11.66 -6.86 4.10
N LEU A 177 10.75 -7.48 4.86
CA LEU A 177 9.91 -8.59 4.37
C LEU A 177 8.42 -8.28 4.61
N ALA A 178 7.59 -8.41 3.58
CA ALA A 178 6.17 -8.12 3.66
C ALA A 178 5.29 -9.20 3.04
N TYR A 179 4.11 -9.36 3.64
CA TYR A 179 2.97 -10.11 3.13
C TYR A 179 1.74 -9.22 2.98
N GLY A 180 0.84 -9.63 2.08
CA GLY A 180 -0.38 -8.88 1.76
C GLY A 180 -0.13 -7.57 1.01
N ALA A 181 1.14 -7.26 0.71
CA ALA A 181 1.56 -6.10 -0.06
C ALA A 181 2.77 -6.47 -0.92
N MET A 182 2.83 -5.90 -2.12
CA MET A 182 3.97 -6.04 -3.04
C MET A 182 4.25 -4.71 -3.75
N GLY A 183 5.34 -4.64 -4.51
CA GLY A 183 5.73 -3.47 -5.29
C GLY A 183 5.80 -2.20 -4.44
N TRP A 184 5.30 -1.09 -4.99
CA TRP A 184 5.28 0.20 -4.29
C TRP A 184 4.35 0.25 -3.07
N ASP A 185 3.34 -0.62 -2.98
CA ASP A 185 2.48 -0.71 -1.81
C ASP A 185 3.24 -1.27 -0.60
N ALA A 186 4.10 -2.27 -0.82
CA ALA A 186 4.99 -2.78 0.22
C ALA A 186 5.97 -1.71 0.72
N ILE A 187 6.47 -0.83 -0.14
CA ILE A 187 7.33 0.29 0.27
C ILE A 187 6.59 1.24 1.22
N SER A 188 5.32 1.51 0.94
CA SER A 188 4.49 2.35 1.83
C SER A 188 4.20 1.66 3.15
N LEU A 189 3.99 0.34 3.13
CA LEU A 189 3.85 -0.47 4.34
C LEU A 189 5.12 -0.45 5.20
N TYR A 190 6.31 -0.57 4.60
CA TYR A 190 7.58 -0.45 5.33
C TYR A 190 7.80 0.95 5.92
N MET A 191 7.29 1.98 5.26
CA MET A 191 7.35 3.35 5.80
C MET A 191 6.35 3.58 6.92
N ASP A 192 5.13 3.06 6.83
CA ASP A 192 4.15 3.14 7.92
C ASP A 192 4.64 2.35 9.15
N ASP A 193 5.21 1.17 8.89
CA ASP A 193 5.79 0.24 9.86
C ASP A 193 4.80 -0.18 10.96
N PRO A 194 3.59 -0.65 10.59
CA PRO A 194 2.51 -0.85 11.53
C PRO A 194 2.85 -1.93 12.58
N GLY A 195 2.48 -1.66 13.83
CA GLY A 195 2.65 -2.60 14.93
C GLY A 195 4.06 -2.64 15.53
N LEU A 196 5.01 -1.83 15.03
CA LEU A 196 6.38 -1.78 15.52
C LEU A 196 6.77 -0.37 15.99
N SER A 197 7.04 -0.21 17.28
CA SER A 197 7.46 1.08 17.86
C SER A 197 8.87 1.54 17.47
N SER A 198 9.69 0.65 16.90
CA SER A 198 11.08 0.95 16.53
C SER A 198 11.26 1.59 15.15
N VAL A 199 10.21 1.55 14.32
CA VAL A 199 10.19 1.90 12.89
C VAL A 199 11.42 1.38 12.11
N GLY A 200 11.86 0.16 12.41
CA GLY A 200 13.11 -0.39 11.87
C GLY A 200 13.12 -0.55 10.35
N HIS A 201 11.98 -0.84 9.71
CA HIS A 201 11.91 -0.94 8.25
C HIS A 201 12.09 0.43 7.59
N ARG A 202 11.40 1.44 8.11
CA ARG A 202 11.54 2.85 7.70
C ARG A 202 12.98 3.33 7.87
N ARG A 203 13.61 3.00 9.00
CA ARG A 203 15.00 3.39 9.29
C ARG A 203 15.96 2.85 8.23
N TRP A 204 15.78 1.62 7.77
CA TRP A 204 16.57 1.09 6.67
C TRP A 204 16.26 1.75 5.33
N LEU A 205 14.99 2.04 5.05
CA LEU A 205 14.59 2.71 3.82
C LEU A 205 15.20 4.12 3.70
N LEU A 206 15.27 4.84 4.81
CA LEU A 206 15.77 6.22 4.90
C LEU A 206 17.24 6.32 5.33
N TYR A 207 17.94 5.19 5.50
CA TYR A 207 19.35 5.22 5.90
C TYR A 207 20.20 5.92 4.82
N PRO A 208 20.89 7.04 5.14
CA PRO A 208 21.55 7.85 4.11
C PRO A 208 22.63 7.09 3.33
N GLN A 209 23.41 6.23 4.00
CA GLN A 209 24.54 5.51 3.40
C GLN A 209 24.09 4.49 2.35
N THR A 210 22.88 3.95 2.47
CA THR A 210 22.35 3.01 1.47
C THR A 210 22.20 3.73 0.13
N GLN A 211 22.99 3.33 -0.87
CA GLN A 211 22.92 3.84 -2.25
C GLN A 211 22.30 2.83 -3.22
N THR A 212 22.31 1.55 -2.85
CA THR A 212 21.82 0.46 -3.68
C THR A 212 20.90 -0.44 -2.87
N MET A 213 19.78 -0.84 -3.46
CA MET A 213 18.85 -1.83 -2.91
C MET A 213 18.60 -2.95 -3.93
N GLY A 214 17.84 -3.96 -3.57
CA GLY A 214 17.29 -4.94 -4.50
C GLY A 214 15.85 -5.25 -4.15
N THR A 215 15.04 -5.68 -5.12
CA THR A 215 13.64 -6.01 -4.87
C THR A 215 13.26 -7.34 -5.50
N GLY A 216 12.35 -8.05 -4.83
CA GLY A 216 11.71 -9.25 -5.31
C GLY A 216 10.23 -9.24 -4.95
N ASP A 217 9.39 -9.61 -5.89
CA ASP A 217 7.94 -9.54 -5.75
C ASP A 217 7.28 -10.81 -6.25
N GLN A 218 6.30 -11.29 -5.51
CA GLN A 218 5.55 -12.49 -5.87
C GLN A 218 4.05 -12.20 -5.82
N PRO A 219 3.36 -12.16 -6.98
CA PRO A 219 1.96 -11.75 -7.06
C PRO A 219 0.94 -12.83 -6.73
N SER A 220 1.26 -14.11 -6.95
CA SER A 220 0.28 -15.19 -6.74
C SER A 220 0.24 -15.63 -5.27
N GLY A 221 -0.84 -16.27 -4.82
CA GLY A 221 -0.95 -16.73 -3.43
C GLY A 221 -1.14 -15.57 -2.46
N VAL A 222 -0.20 -15.36 -1.53
CA VAL A 222 -0.16 -14.13 -0.71
C VAL A 222 0.86 -13.20 -1.35
N ALA A 223 0.41 -12.02 -1.80
CA ALA A 223 1.29 -10.98 -2.32
C ALA A 223 2.46 -10.74 -1.37
N THR A 224 3.68 -10.82 -1.89
CA THR A 224 4.90 -10.79 -1.08
C THR A 224 5.91 -9.83 -1.69
N ASN A 225 6.54 -9.01 -0.85
CA ASN A 225 7.74 -8.26 -1.22
C ASN A 225 8.92 -8.64 -0.32
N VAL A 226 10.08 -8.68 -0.94
CA VAL A 226 11.38 -8.73 -0.27
C VAL A 226 12.20 -7.56 -0.81
N LEU A 227 12.50 -6.59 0.07
CA LEU A 227 13.31 -5.44 -0.28
C LEU A 227 14.67 -5.54 0.41
N TRP A 228 15.71 -5.89 -0.36
CA TRP A 228 17.09 -5.91 0.12
C TRP A 228 17.55 -4.51 0.48
N VAL A 229 17.77 -4.28 1.77
CA VAL A 229 18.17 -2.99 2.33
C VAL A 229 19.62 -2.96 2.81
N PHE A 230 20.25 -4.13 3.01
CA PHE A 230 21.67 -4.23 3.37
C PHE A 230 22.57 -4.18 2.14
N GLY A 231 22.46 -3.10 1.36
CA GLY A 231 23.37 -2.82 0.25
C GLY A 231 24.68 -2.23 0.75
N GLN A 232 25.10 -1.11 0.16
CA GLN A 232 26.26 -0.34 0.61
C GLN A 232 25.97 0.38 1.94
N LEU A 233 26.00 -0.37 3.05
CA LEU A 233 25.72 0.14 4.40
C LEU A 233 26.90 0.91 5.03
N TRP A 234 28.10 0.64 4.50
CA TRP A 234 29.36 1.04 5.10
C TRP A 234 30.03 2.08 4.21
N GLY A 235 30.31 3.25 4.76
CA GLY A 235 30.93 4.34 4.04
C GLY A 235 30.73 5.67 4.77
N ALA A 236 31.34 6.72 4.23
CA ALA A 236 31.08 8.07 4.69
C ALA A 236 29.58 8.37 4.54
N ARG A 237 28.99 8.99 5.56
CA ARG A 237 27.62 9.46 5.48
C ARG A 237 27.51 10.48 4.34
N PRO A 238 26.68 10.25 3.32
CA PRO A 238 26.53 11.22 2.24
C PRO A 238 25.86 12.50 2.75
N PRO A 239 26.01 13.61 2.01
CA PRO A 239 25.29 14.83 2.32
C PRO A 239 23.78 14.58 2.25
N THR A 240 23.07 15.15 3.22
CA THR A 240 21.60 15.14 3.32
C THR A 240 21.13 16.60 3.45
N ARG A 241 19.87 16.88 3.10
CA ARG A 241 19.33 18.25 3.14
C ARG A 241 19.39 18.85 4.55
N GLU A 242 19.01 18.05 5.55
CA GLU A 242 19.19 18.35 6.96
C GLU A 242 20.32 17.49 7.54
N PRO A 243 21.03 17.91 8.62
CA PRO A 243 22.04 17.07 9.27
C PRO A 243 21.45 15.84 9.99
N TYR A 244 20.13 15.80 10.13
CA TYR A 244 19.33 14.68 10.66
C TYR A 244 18.40 14.14 9.56
N VAL A 245 17.79 12.99 9.81
CA VAL A 245 16.72 12.44 8.96
C VAL A 245 15.44 12.37 9.78
N ALA A 246 14.38 13.05 9.34
CA ALA A 246 13.09 13.05 10.03
C ALA A 246 11.98 12.53 9.13
N TRP A 247 11.02 11.82 9.72
CA TRP A 247 9.75 11.51 9.08
C TRP A 247 8.59 11.78 10.04
N PRO A 248 7.62 12.64 9.68
CA PRO A 248 7.63 13.50 8.49
C PRO A 248 8.81 14.49 8.48
N PRO A 249 9.36 14.84 7.30
CA PRO A 249 10.44 15.82 7.20
C PRO A 249 9.95 17.25 7.46
N PRO A 250 10.87 18.21 7.72
CA PRO A 250 10.52 19.62 7.79
C PRO A 250 9.83 20.11 6.50
N GLY A 251 8.81 20.95 6.64
CA GLY A 251 8.04 21.53 5.53
C GLY A 251 6.67 20.88 5.30
N TYR A 252 6.12 21.05 4.10
CA TYR A 252 4.82 20.56 3.68
C TYR A 252 4.86 19.08 3.33
N VAL A 253 4.03 18.27 3.99
CA VAL A 253 3.95 16.82 3.77
C VAL A 253 2.50 16.41 3.54
N PRO A 254 2.19 15.60 2.49
CA PRO A 254 0.84 15.05 2.31
C PRO A 254 0.44 14.22 3.53
N TYR A 255 -0.74 14.50 4.07
CA TYR A 255 -1.19 13.92 5.34
C TYR A 255 -1.16 12.38 5.34
N ASN A 256 -1.55 11.75 4.23
CA ASN A 256 -1.67 10.30 4.10
C ASN A 256 -0.32 9.56 4.09
N VAL A 257 0.79 10.27 3.93
CA VAL A 257 2.14 9.68 4.02
C VAL A 257 2.87 10.07 5.30
N ALA A 258 2.22 10.84 6.18
CA ALA A 258 2.83 11.28 7.42
C ALA A 258 2.94 10.13 8.43
N PHE A 259 2.00 9.19 8.40
CA PHE A 259 1.88 8.04 9.30
C PHE A 259 1.79 8.44 10.79
N SER A 260 1.41 7.50 11.65
CA SER A 260 1.18 7.78 13.08
C SER A 260 2.48 7.91 13.89
N LEU A 261 3.46 7.06 13.60
CA LEU A 261 4.78 7.08 14.23
C LEU A 261 5.66 8.13 13.54
N TRP A 262 6.14 9.11 14.29
CA TRP A 262 7.12 10.11 13.86
C TRP A 262 8.51 9.69 14.32
N SER A 263 9.53 9.97 13.51
CA SER A 263 10.89 9.51 13.75
C SER A 263 11.92 10.59 13.45
N PHE A 264 12.99 10.62 14.25
CA PHE A 264 14.13 11.52 14.11
C PHE A 264 15.43 10.72 14.29
N SER A 265 16.23 10.67 13.24
CA SER A 265 17.50 9.94 13.20
C SER A 265 18.67 10.92 13.11
N TYR A 266 19.75 10.61 13.84
CA TYR A 266 20.98 11.38 13.80
C TYR A 266 22.19 10.44 13.96
N PRO A 267 23.27 10.63 13.17
CA PRO A 267 24.46 9.77 13.25
C PRO A 267 25.12 9.82 14.63
N ASN A 268 25.36 8.64 15.22
CA ASN A 268 26.01 8.47 16.54
C ASN A 268 25.31 9.18 17.72
N ALA A 269 24.04 9.54 17.59
CA ALA A 269 23.31 10.18 18.69
C ALA A 269 22.98 9.19 19.81
N ASP A 270 23.08 9.67 21.05
CA ASP A 270 22.51 9.03 22.23
C ASP A 270 21.22 9.77 22.62
N PHE A 271 20.10 9.04 22.53
CA PHE A 271 18.76 9.54 22.82
C PHE A 271 18.25 9.15 24.22
N SER A 272 19.08 8.53 25.07
CA SER A 272 18.67 8.03 26.40
C SER A 272 18.08 9.10 27.32
N SER A 273 18.48 10.36 27.14
CA SER A 273 17.97 11.52 27.90
C SER A 273 17.12 12.48 27.04
N ALA A 274 16.88 12.13 25.77
CA ALA A 274 16.21 13.01 24.84
C ALA A 274 14.71 13.10 25.13
N THR A 275 14.13 14.27 24.88
CA THR A 275 12.69 14.50 24.99
C THR A 275 12.15 15.14 23.72
N VAL A 276 10.87 14.91 23.44
CA VAL A 276 10.17 15.54 22.32
C VAL A 276 9.02 16.37 22.85
N THR A 277 8.93 17.61 22.38
CA THR A 277 7.74 18.44 22.57
C THR A 277 7.17 18.83 21.21
N MET A 278 5.84 18.91 21.15
CA MET A 278 5.12 19.30 19.96
C MET A 278 4.07 20.35 20.30
N SER A 279 3.85 21.28 19.37
CA SER A 279 2.72 22.22 19.47
C SER A 279 2.06 22.43 18.11
N LYS A 280 0.78 22.77 18.13
CA LYS A 280 -0.03 23.10 16.95
C LYS A 280 -0.75 24.41 17.24
N ALA A 281 -0.53 25.43 16.42
CA ALA A 281 -1.08 26.78 16.61
C ALA A 281 -0.82 27.34 18.04
N GLY A 282 0.37 27.06 18.59
CA GLY A 282 0.78 27.47 19.94
C GLY A 282 0.21 26.61 21.09
N PHE A 283 -0.66 25.64 20.80
CA PHE A 283 -1.19 24.72 21.82
C PHE A 283 -0.36 23.43 21.88
N PRO A 284 -0.01 22.94 23.08
CA PRO A 284 0.72 21.68 23.22
C PRO A 284 -0.03 20.49 22.60
N VAL A 285 0.72 19.65 21.88
CA VAL A 285 0.26 18.36 21.39
C VAL A 285 0.88 17.28 22.29
N PRO A 286 0.08 16.41 22.93
CA PRO A 286 0.62 15.30 23.71
C PRO A 286 1.52 14.41 22.85
N VAL A 287 2.61 13.91 23.44
CA VAL A 287 3.56 13.02 22.77
C VAL A 287 3.75 11.77 23.60
N VAL A 288 3.68 10.61 22.96
CA VAL A 288 4.08 9.33 23.56
C VAL A 288 5.42 8.95 22.94
N LEU A 289 6.48 8.97 23.74
CA LEU A 289 7.83 8.61 23.31
C LEU A 289 8.01 7.10 23.39
N GLU A 290 8.53 6.51 22.31
CA GLU A 290 8.90 5.10 22.28
C GLU A 290 10.30 4.89 22.86
N VAL A 291 10.55 3.69 23.39
CA VAL A 291 11.88 3.33 23.88
C VAL A 291 12.84 3.23 22.70
N PRO A 292 13.97 3.99 22.69
CA PRO A 292 14.93 3.91 21.60
C PRO A 292 15.50 2.49 21.45
N VAL A 293 15.47 1.98 20.22
CA VAL A 293 16.09 0.70 19.86
C VAL A 293 17.23 0.94 18.87
N TYR A 294 18.34 0.24 19.06
CA TYR A 294 19.54 0.36 18.22
C TYR A 294 19.68 -0.87 17.30
N GLY A 295 20.56 -0.78 16.30
CA GLY A 295 20.82 -1.87 15.34
C GLY A 295 20.10 -1.75 13.99
N TYR A 296 19.42 -0.64 13.74
CA TYR A 296 18.75 -0.32 12.47
C TYR A 296 19.23 1.05 11.96
N GLY A 297 20.04 1.08 10.90
CA GLY A 297 20.60 2.34 10.36
C GLY A 297 21.18 3.27 11.44
N GLU A 298 20.87 4.56 11.34
CA GLU A 298 21.23 5.56 12.36
C GLU A 298 20.41 5.39 13.64
N ALA A 299 20.97 5.83 14.77
CA ALA A 299 20.23 5.96 16.01
C ALA A 299 18.99 6.83 15.76
N THR A 300 17.84 6.40 16.28
CA THR A 300 16.55 7.02 15.96
C THR A 300 15.69 7.12 17.19
N LEU A 301 15.14 8.30 17.41
CA LEU A 301 14.09 8.58 18.38
C LEU A 301 12.73 8.47 17.69
N VAL A 302 11.75 7.84 18.34
CA VAL A 302 10.43 7.57 17.75
C VAL A 302 9.35 8.00 18.74
N TRP A 303 8.27 8.60 18.24
CA TRP A 303 7.15 9.01 19.07
C TRP A 303 5.84 9.05 18.29
N THR A 304 4.72 9.05 19.01
CA THR A 304 3.40 9.25 18.44
C THR A 304 2.80 10.58 18.90
N PRO A 305 2.44 11.52 17.98
CA PRO A 305 1.67 12.70 18.32
C PRO A 305 0.22 12.32 18.70
N GLY A 306 -0.32 12.92 19.76
CA GLY A 306 -1.73 12.77 20.15
C GLY A 306 -2.13 11.40 20.72
N GLY A 307 -1.19 10.50 21.01
CA GLY A 307 -1.47 9.21 21.69
C GLY A 307 -2.01 8.08 20.81
N GLY A 308 -1.85 8.14 19.49
CA GLY A 308 -2.14 6.99 18.61
C GLY A 308 -2.57 7.34 17.19
N ALA A 309 -3.23 8.49 17.01
CA ALA A 309 -3.75 8.91 15.70
C ALA A 309 -3.48 10.40 15.44
N LEU A 310 -2.96 10.68 14.25
CA LEU A 310 -3.11 12.01 13.67
C LEU A 310 -4.62 12.24 13.51
N GLY A 311 -5.14 13.34 14.08
CA GLY A 311 -6.57 13.67 13.99
C GLY A 311 -7.01 13.89 12.54
N ALA A 312 -8.31 14.08 12.31
CA ALA A 312 -8.87 14.17 10.96
C ALA A 312 -8.08 15.07 9.99
N PRO A 313 -8.08 14.73 8.70
CA PRO A 313 -7.27 15.43 7.73
C PRO A 313 -7.46 16.95 7.65
N PRO A 314 -6.38 17.73 7.48
CA PRO A 314 -6.49 19.17 7.50
C PRO A 314 -6.96 19.73 6.15
N THR A 315 -8.04 20.52 6.16
CA THR A 315 -8.57 21.21 4.96
C THR A 315 -7.69 22.37 4.48
N GLN A 316 -7.05 23.12 5.38
CA GLN A 316 -6.18 24.27 5.06
C GLN A 316 -4.70 24.07 5.42
N GLY A 317 -4.29 22.82 5.63
CA GLY A 317 -2.98 22.49 6.18
C GLY A 317 -2.92 22.70 7.70
N THR A 318 -2.05 21.98 8.39
CA THR A 318 -1.82 22.09 9.83
C THR A 318 -0.33 22.03 10.10
N THR A 319 0.19 23.10 10.69
CA THR A 319 1.60 23.19 11.09
C THR A 319 1.77 22.69 12.54
N TYR A 320 2.74 21.82 12.71
CA TYR A 320 3.25 21.32 13.97
C TYR A 320 4.67 21.85 14.16
N ASP A 321 4.91 22.51 15.28
CA ASP A 321 6.25 22.82 15.76
C ASP A 321 6.77 21.63 16.56
N VAL A 322 7.94 21.10 16.19
CA VAL A 322 8.60 19.96 16.85
C VAL A 322 9.91 20.43 17.44
N ALA A 323 10.13 20.13 18.72
CA ALA A 323 11.42 20.28 19.38
C ALA A 323 11.90 18.93 19.89
N VAL A 324 13.09 18.51 19.44
CA VAL A 324 13.82 17.35 19.94
C VAL A 324 14.95 17.87 20.82
N ASN A 325 14.82 17.66 22.13
CA ASN A 325 15.68 18.26 23.14
C ASN A 325 16.60 17.22 23.78
N ASN A 326 17.71 17.69 24.34
CA ASN A 326 18.65 16.89 25.12
C ASN A 326 19.27 15.72 24.33
N VAL A 327 19.49 15.89 23.01
CA VAL A 327 20.17 14.89 22.20
C VAL A 327 21.66 14.96 22.49
N ARG A 328 22.28 13.85 22.91
CA ARG A 328 23.71 13.81 23.17
C ARG A 328 24.46 13.38 21.90
N ILE A 329 25.41 14.21 21.46
CA ILE A 329 26.29 13.94 20.32
C ILE A 329 27.74 14.06 20.83
N GLY A 330 28.38 12.92 21.08
CA GLY A 330 29.64 12.87 21.81
C GLY A 330 29.49 13.45 23.23
N SER A 331 30.24 14.51 23.54
CA SER A 331 30.12 15.23 24.82
C SER A 331 29.12 16.38 24.79
N ALA A 332 28.62 16.78 23.63
CA ALA A 332 27.71 17.91 23.46
C ALA A 332 26.25 17.50 23.67
N VAL A 333 25.45 18.45 24.16
CA VAL A 333 23.98 18.35 24.21
C VAL A 333 23.42 19.33 23.19
N VAL A 334 22.62 18.83 22.25
CA VAL A 334 22.09 19.58 21.12
C VAL A 334 20.56 19.49 21.11
N ASN A 335 19.91 20.60 20.78
CA ASN A 335 18.47 20.69 20.61
C ASN A 335 18.16 21.01 19.15
N PHE A 336 17.15 20.36 18.60
CA PHE A 336 16.69 20.55 17.23
C PHE A 336 15.26 21.06 17.22
N ASN A 337 14.97 22.02 16.33
CA ASN A 337 13.62 22.52 16.12
C ASN A 337 13.29 22.48 14.63
N TYR A 338 12.11 22.01 14.28
CA TYR A 338 11.62 22.04 12.90
C TYR A 338 10.09 22.09 12.86
N GLN A 339 9.57 22.50 11.70
CA GLN A 339 8.14 22.59 11.46
C GLN A 339 7.70 21.57 10.42
N VAL A 340 6.62 20.87 10.71
CA VAL A 340 5.94 19.98 9.76
C VAL A 340 4.57 20.57 9.47
N THR A 341 4.26 20.86 8.21
CA THR A 341 2.93 21.28 7.78
C THR A 341 2.25 20.15 7.03
N LEU A 342 1.38 19.41 7.73
CA LEU A 342 0.56 18.38 7.10
C LEU A 342 -0.51 19.04 6.26
N PHE A 343 -0.68 18.62 5.02
CA PHE A 343 -1.76 19.11 4.16
C PHE A 343 -2.46 17.95 3.47
N SER A 344 -3.76 18.08 3.26
CA SER A 344 -4.47 17.16 2.38
C SER A 344 -4.03 17.44 0.95
N PRO A 345 -3.45 16.46 0.21
CA PRO A 345 -3.29 16.63 -1.22
C PRO A 345 -4.70 16.88 -1.78
N ALA A 346 -4.91 17.99 -2.49
CA ALA A 346 -6.26 18.33 -2.95
C ALA A 346 -6.76 17.18 -3.83
N PRO A 347 -7.87 16.50 -3.45
CA PRO A 347 -8.40 15.42 -4.25
C PRO A 347 -8.87 16.01 -5.57
N THR A 348 -8.84 15.21 -6.63
CA THR A 348 -9.44 15.57 -7.91
C THR A 348 -10.94 15.82 -7.71
N PHE A 349 -11.60 14.98 -6.91
CA PHE A 349 -13.04 15.08 -6.63
C PHE A 349 -13.31 15.38 -5.16
N VAL A 350 -14.16 16.37 -4.89
CA VAL A 350 -14.41 16.88 -3.53
C VAL A 350 -15.19 15.89 -2.65
N ASP A 351 -15.94 14.96 -3.25
CA ASP A 351 -16.70 13.90 -2.58
C ASP A 351 -15.93 12.56 -2.48
N VAL A 352 -14.69 12.54 -2.95
CA VAL A 352 -13.74 11.44 -2.69
C VAL A 352 -12.53 12.06 -2.01
N PRO A 353 -12.67 12.53 -0.75
CA PRO A 353 -11.53 12.96 0.04
C PRO A 353 -10.55 11.80 0.24
N PHE A 354 -9.31 12.08 0.60
CA PHE A 354 -8.29 11.01 0.60
C PHE A 354 -8.48 9.93 1.67
N ASP A 355 -9.25 10.19 2.71
CA ASP A 355 -9.64 9.20 3.71
C ASP A 355 -10.79 8.30 3.23
N ASN A 356 -11.38 8.62 2.07
CA ASN A 356 -12.27 7.71 1.37
C ASN A 356 -11.50 6.48 0.90
N MET A 357 -12.01 5.29 1.22
CA MET A 357 -11.37 4.02 0.85
C MET A 357 -11.19 3.83 -0.67
N PHE A 358 -11.94 4.55 -1.50
CA PHE A 358 -11.83 4.51 -2.96
C PHE A 358 -10.91 5.59 -3.54
N PHE A 359 -10.34 6.48 -2.71
CA PHE A 359 -9.54 7.62 -3.18
C PHE A 359 -8.46 7.21 -4.19
N SER A 360 -7.58 6.29 -3.81
CA SER A 360 -6.48 5.86 -4.67
C SER A 360 -6.98 5.33 -6.01
N SER A 361 -8.01 4.46 -5.99
CA SER A 361 -8.58 3.90 -7.21
C SER A 361 -9.25 4.97 -8.09
N VAL A 362 -9.95 5.93 -7.48
CA VAL A 362 -10.63 7.01 -8.20
C VAL A 362 -9.63 7.97 -8.84
N GLU A 363 -8.63 8.44 -8.08
CA GLU A 363 -7.55 9.27 -8.61
C GLU A 363 -6.84 8.57 -9.77
N LEU A 364 -6.67 7.27 -9.67
CA LEU A 364 -5.97 6.48 -10.66
C LEU A 364 -6.76 6.29 -11.95
N ILE A 365 -8.04 5.91 -11.88
CA ILE A 365 -8.87 5.83 -13.10
C ILE A 365 -9.11 7.22 -13.71
N HIS A 366 -9.09 8.29 -12.90
CA HIS A 366 -9.12 9.66 -13.42
C HIS A 366 -7.81 10.03 -14.12
N GLY A 367 -6.66 9.78 -13.50
CA GLY A 367 -5.34 10.02 -14.08
C GLY A 367 -5.12 9.26 -15.39
N ARG A 368 -5.76 8.09 -15.54
CA ARG A 368 -5.78 7.30 -16.78
C ARG A 368 -6.81 7.79 -17.82
N GLY A 369 -7.60 8.82 -17.52
CA GLY A 369 -8.65 9.36 -18.39
C GLY A 369 -9.86 8.43 -18.59
N ILE A 370 -10.02 7.43 -17.72
CA ILE A 370 -11.13 6.47 -17.75
C ILE A 370 -12.41 7.14 -17.25
N THR A 371 -12.30 8.00 -16.23
CA THR A 371 -13.41 8.80 -15.70
C THR A 371 -13.10 10.30 -15.74
N ALA A 372 -14.14 11.11 -15.89
CA ALA A 372 -14.10 12.56 -15.68
C ALA A 372 -14.94 12.99 -14.46
N GLY A 373 -15.48 12.04 -13.69
CA GLY A 373 -16.46 12.31 -12.63
C GLY A 373 -17.91 12.21 -13.10
N CYS A 374 -18.85 12.47 -12.19
CA CYS A 374 -20.25 12.70 -12.52
C CYS A 374 -20.51 14.18 -12.85
N ASP A 375 -19.64 15.07 -12.36
CA ASP A 375 -19.51 16.46 -12.82
C ASP A 375 -18.03 16.90 -12.69
N ALA A 376 -17.76 18.19 -12.90
CA ALA A 376 -16.40 18.75 -12.90
C ALA A 376 -15.68 18.63 -11.55
N THR A 377 -16.39 18.46 -10.45
CA THR A 377 -15.84 18.44 -9.08
C THR A 377 -16.22 17.19 -8.28
N HIS A 378 -17.20 16.40 -8.72
CA HIS A 378 -17.69 15.22 -8.01
C HIS A 378 -17.47 13.94 -8.80
N TYR A 379 -17.10 12.86 -8.09
CA TYR A 379 -17.02 11.52 -8.64
C TYR A 379 -18.34 10.74 -8.48
N CYS A 380 -19.12 11.05 -7.45
CA CYS A 380 -20.32 10.35 -7.00
C CYS A 380 -20.05 8.87 -6.62
N PRO A 381 -19.18 8.57 -5.63
CA PRO A 381 -18.73 7.20 -5.34
C PRO A 381 -19.85 6.23 -4.94
N ASP A 382 -20.92 6.72 -4.33
CA ASP A 382 -22.00 5.87 -3.78
C ASP A 382 -23.13 5.60 -4.78
N LEU A 383 -23.14 6.27 -5.94
CA LEU A 383 -24.16 6.02 -6.95
C LEU A 383 -23.89 4.68 -7.68
N PRO A 384 -24.94 3.88 -7.96
CA PRO A 384 -24.80 2.69 -8.80
C PRO A 384 -24.30 3.02 -10.20
N VAL A 385 -23.46 2.15 -10.75
CA VAL A 385 -23.00 2.24 -12.14
C VAL A 385 -24.05 1.61 -13.06
N THR A 386 -24.52 2.38 -14.04
CA THR A 386 -25.41 1.87 -15.09
C THR A 386 -24.64 1.00 -16.08
N ARG A 387 -25.33 0.09 -16.78
CA ARG A 387 -24.72 -0.74 -17.83
C ARG A 387 -24.09 0.09 -18.94
N ALA A 388 -24.72 1.18 -19.35
CA ALA A 388 -24.16 2.11 -20.34
C ALA A 388 -22.83 2.73 -19.88
N GLN A 389 -22.75 3.17 -18.62
CA GLN A 389 -21.50 3.67 -18.05
C GLN A 389 -20.44 2.57 -17.97
N MET A 390 -20.83 1.36 -17.57
CA MET A 390 -19.91 0.23 -17.47
C MET A 390 -19.25 -0.11 -18.80
N ALA A 391 -19.96 0.00 -19.93
CA ALA A 391 -19.37 -0.20 -21.26
C ALA A 391 -18.20 0.76 -21.51
N VAL A 392 -18.38 2.06 -21.22
CA VAL A 392 -17.30 3.05 -21.36
C VAL A 392 -16.13 2.73 -20.43
N PHE A 393 -16.43 2.39 -19.17
CA PHE A 393 -15.44 2.10 -18.16
C PHE A 393 -14.57 0.89 -18.51
N LEU A 394 -15.17 -0.21 -18.98
CA LEU A 394 -14.43 -1.41 -19.37
C LEU A 394 -13.61 -1.18 -20.64
N GLU A 395 -14.19 -0.57 -21.67
CA GLU A 395 -13.46 -0.29 -22.92
C GLU A 395 -12.25 0.60 -22.68
N LYS A 396 -12.43 1.71 -21.95
CA LYS A 396 -11.29 2.57 -21.59
C LYS A 396 -10.33 1.89 -20.62
N GLY A 397 -10.83 1.04 -19.72
CA GLY A 397 -10.00 0.26 -18.80
C GLY A 397 -9.08 -0.70 -19.56
N MET A 398 -9.61 -1.40 -20.57
CA MET A 398 -8.87 -2.33 -21.42
C MET A 398 -7.95 -1.63 -22.43
N ARG A 399 -8.35 -0.45 -22.94
CA ARG A 399 -7.76 0.15 -24.15
C ARG A 399 -7.21 1.55 -23.97
N ASN A 400 -7.18 2.07 -22.75
CA ASN A 400 -6.82 3.43 -22.36
C ASN A 400 -7.80 4.53 -22.83
N ALA A 401 -7.57 5.78 -22.39
CA ALA A 401 -8.47 6.90 -22.65
C ALA A 401 -8.53 7.39 -24.11
N ALA A 402 -7.52 7.08 -24.93
CA ALA A 402 -7.47 7.50 -26.33
C ALA A 402 -8.31 6.61 -27.25
N PHE A 403 -8.73 5.44 -26.75
CA PHE A 403 -9.56 4.53 -27.53
C PHE A 403 -10.91 5.16 -27.88
N SER A 404 -11.32 4.99 -29.13
CA SER A 404 -12.61 5.42 -29.65
C SER A 404 -13.23 4.26 -30.44
N PRO A 405 -14.41 3.76 -30.05
CA PRO A 405 -15.08 2.68 -30.77
C PRO A 405 -15.60 3.15 -32.13
N HIS A 406 -15.90 2.19 -33.01
CA HIS A 406 -16.53 2.48 -34.29
C HIS A 406 -17.91 3.13 -34.09
N PRO A 407 -18.37 3.99 -35.02
CA PRO A 407 -19.71 4.56 -34.95
C PRO A 407 -20.79 3.50 -34.80
N ALA A 408 -21.77 3.76 -33.93
CA ALA A 408 -22.85 2.83 -33.63
C ALA A 408 -23.73 2.59 -34.87
N VAL A 409 -24.16 1.34 -35.06
CA VAL A 409 -25.07 0.93 -36.13
C VAL A 409 -26.50 0.63 -35.62
N GLY A 410 -26.73 0.70 -34.31
CA GLY A 410 -28.04 0.44 -33.69
C GLY A 410 -28.29 -1.05 -33.46
N LEU A 411 -27.35 -1.75 -32.84
CA LEU A 411 -27.40 -3.20 -32.64
C LEU A 411 -28.56 -3.65 -31.72
N PHE A 412 -28.82 -2.92 -30.64
CA PHE A 412 -29.85 -3.26 -29.65
C PHE A 412 -31.09 -2.38 -29.84
N ALA A 413 -32.29 -2.97 -29.76
CA ALA A 413 -33.55 -2.26 -30.03
C ALA A 413 -33.83 -1.13 -29.02
N ASP A 414 -33.31 -1.22 -27.80
CA ASP A 414 -33.48 -0.24 -26.73
C ASP A 414 -32.31 0.76 -26.64
N VAL A 415 -31.38 0.74 -27.60
CA VAL A 415 -30.25 1.68 -27.68
C VAL A 415 -30.23 2.30 -29.08
N ALA A 416 -30.78 3.51 -29.21
CA ALA A 416 -30.67 4.27 -30.45
C ALA A 416 -29.20 4.51 -30.80
N ALA A 417 -28.84 4.50 -32.09
CA ALA A 417 -27.45 4.75 -32.54
C ALA A 417 -26.92 6.14 -32.12
N SER A 418 -27.82 7.10 -31.85
CA SER A 418 -27.49 8.43 -31.33
C SER A 418 -27.31 8.48 -29.80
N HIS A 419 -27.57 7.39 -29.09
CA HIS A 419 -27.37 7.32 -27.64
C HIS A 419 -25.87 7.47 -27.33
N TRP A 420 -25.53 8.25 -26.31
CA TRP A 420 -24.14 8.62 -25.98
C TRP A 420 -23.22 7.41 -25.75
N ALA A 421 -23.78 6.29 -25.27
CA ALA A 421 -23.05 5.05 -25.03
C ALA A 421 -23.15 4.03 -26.18
N ALA A 422 -23.89 4.29 -27.25
CA ALA A 422 -24.23 3.26 -28.25
C ALA A 422 -22.98 2.61 -28.86
N ALA A 423 -22.01 3.41 -29.30
CA ALA A 423 -20.76 2.90 -29.89
C ALA A 423 -19.95 2.05 -28.91
N TRP A 424 -19.91 2.45 -27.64
CA TRP A 424 -19.22 1.72 -26.58
C TRP A 424 -19.92 0.40 -26.24
N ILE A 425 -21.25 0.39 -26.21
CA ILE A 425 -22.07 -0.79 -25.98
C ILE A 425 -21.87 -1.81 -27.12
N GLU A 426 -21.85 -1.35 -28.37
CA GLU A 426 -21.63 -2.20 -29.53
C GLU A 426 -20.21 -2.75 -29.57
N GLN A 427 -19.21 -1.95 -29.17
CA GLN A 427 -17.84 -2.44 -29.01
C GLN A 427 -17.75 -3.52 -27.93
N LEU A 428 -18.37 -3.31 -26.76
CA LEU A 428 -18.39 -4.29 -25.67
C LEU A 428 -19.06 -5.61 -26.09
N TYR A 429 -20.08 -5.52 -26.96
CA TYR A 429 -20.71 -6.68 -27.58
C TYR A 429 -19.77 -7.37 -28.58
N ALA A 430 -19.12 -6.60 -29.47
CA ALA A 430 -18.18 -7.13 -30.45
C ALA A 430 -16.99 -7.84 -29.77
N ASP A 431 -16.57 -7.35 -28.61
CA ASP A 431 -15.54 -7.95 -27.76
C ASP A 431 -16.03 -9.21 -27.02
N GLY A 432 -17.31 -9.59 -27.16
CA GLY A 432 -17.89 -10.80 -26.56
C GLY A 432 -17.99 -10.75 -25.03
N ILE A 433 -17.94 -9.55 -24.46
CA ILE A 433 -18.03 -9.31 -23.01
C ILE A 433 -19.50 -9.31 -22.55
N THR A 434 -20.41 -8.85 -23.41
CA THR A 434 -21.85 -8.79 -23.12
C THR A 434 -22.69 -9.37 -24.26
N ALA A 435 -23.84 -9.94 -23.92
CA ALA A 435 -24.86 -10.36 -24.88
C ALA A 435 -26.15 -9.53 -24.76
N GLY A 436 -26.15 -8.48 -23.92
CA GLY A 436 -27.36 -7.75 -23.54
C GLY A 436 -28.02 -8.29 -22.27
N CYS A 437 -29.28 -7.90 -22.03
CA CYS A 437 -30.10 -8.32 -20.89
C CYS A 437 -31.30 -9.18 -21.32
N GLY A 438 -31.51 -9.39 -22.62
CA GLY A 438 -32.64 -10.10 -23.17
C GLY A 438 -32.50 -10.28 -24.68
N SER A 439 -33.59 -10.72 -25.34
CA SER A 439 -33.60 -10.87 -26.79
C SER A 439 -33.57 -9.48 -27.45
N ASN A 440 -32.41 -9.11 -28.00
CA ASN A 440 -32.17 -7.85 -28.69
C ASN A 440 -32.26 -6.58 -27.83
N THR A 441 -32.07 -6.68 -26.51
CA THR A 441 -32.09 -5.55 -25.57
C THR A 441 -30.82 -5.49 -24.73
N TYR A 442 -30.31 -4.28 -24.47
CA TYR A 442 -29.11 -4.05 -23.67
C TYR A 442 -29.40 -3.64 -22.22
N CYS A 443 -30.51 -2.95 -21.97
CA CYS A 443 -30.89 -2.32 -20.70
C CYS A 443 -29.86 -1.26 -20.23
N PRO A 444 -29.62 -0.18 -20.99
CA PRO A 444 -28.52 0.77 -20.73
C PRO A 444 -28.59 1.44 -19.36
N ASP A 445 -29.78 1.78 -18.87
CA ASP A 445 -29.98 2.53 -17.62
C ASP A 445 -30.07 1.64 -16.37
N SER A 446 -30.11 0.31 -16.54
CA SER A 446 -30.14 -0.60 -15.40
C SER A 446 -28.78 -0.62 -14.68
N PRO A 447 -28.76 -0.64 -13.34
CA PRO A 447 -27.53 -0.86 -12.58
C PRO A 447 -26.89 -2.22 -12.89
N VAL A 448 -25.56 -2.27 -12.87
CA VAL A 448 -24.80 -3.53 -12.95
C VAL A 448 -24.79 -4.20 -11.58
N THR A 449 -25.18 -5.48 -11.50
CA THR A 449 -25.05 -6.26 -10.25
C THR A 449 -23.63 -6.77 -10.06
N ARG A 450 -23.26 -7.09 -8.82
CA ARG A 450 -21.93 -7.66 -8.49
C ARG A 450 -21.67 -8.99 -9.20
N ALA A 451 -22.69 -9.81 -9.43
CA ALA A 451 -22.58 -11.03 -10.21
C ALA A 451 -22.29 -10.76 -11.70
N GLN A 452 -22.96 -9.77 -12.30
CA GLN A 452 -22.68 -9.35 -13.68
C GLN A 452 -21.27 -8.75 -13.82
N MET A 453 -20.85 -7.95 -12.83
CA MET A 453 -19.51 -7.37 -12.79
C MET A 453 -18.41 -8.44 -12.82
N ALA A 454 -18.61 -9.57 -12.13
CA ALA A 454 -17.65 -10.70 -12.17
C ALA A 454 -17.43 -11.25 -13.57
N VAL A 455 -18.52 -11.44 -14.33
CA VAL A 455 -18.44 -11.90 -15.72
C VAL A 455 -17.76 -10.86 -16.60
N PHE A 456 -18.13 -9.59 -16.45
CA PHE A 456 -17.58 -8.51 -17.27
C PHE A 456 -16.08 -8.33 -17.07
N LEU A 457 -15.61 -8.27 -15.82
CA LEU A 457 -14.19 -8.09 -15.52
C LEU A 457 -13.34 -9.24 -16.03
N LEU A 458 -13.75 -10.49 -15.77
CA LEU A 458 -12.97 -11.66 -16.17
C LEU A 458 -12.96 -11.86 -17.70
N LYS A 459 -14.07 -11.60 -18.40
CA LYS A 459 -14.08 -11.60 -19.87
C LYS A 459 -13.24 -10.45 -20.45
N SER A 460 -13.25 -9.28 -19.81
CA SER A 460 -12.41 -8.15 -20.23
C SER A 460 -10.93 -8.46 -20.05
N LYS A 461 -10.55 -9.12 -18.95
CA LYS A 461 -9.17 -9.46 -18.61
C LYS A 461 -8.62 -10.64 -19.43
N HIS A 462 -9.41 -11.71 -19.59
CA HIS A 462 -8.95 -12.98 -20.17
C HIS A 462 -9.47 -13.25 -21.59
N GLY A 463 -10.35 -12.38 -22.09
CA GLY A 463 -10.99 -12.51 -23.40
C GLY A 463 -12.35 -13.21 -23.39
N SER A 464 -13.08 -13.09 -24.49
CA SER A 464 -14.47 -13.55 -24.62
C SER A 464 -14.68 -15.06 -24.44
N ALA A 465 -13.67 -15.85 -24.80
CA ALA A 465 -13.69 -17.31 -24.72
C ALA A 465 -13.32 -17.87 -23.34
N TYR A 466 -12.94 -17.00 -22.39
CA TYR A 466 -12.56 -17.44 -21.05
C TYR A 466 -13.74 -18.12 -20.34
N SER A 467 -13.44 -19.22 -19.65
CA SER A 467 -14.35 -19.92 -18.75
C SER A 467 -13.62 -20.22 -17.44
N PRO A 468 -14.11 -19.73 -16.29
CA PRO A 468 -13.49 -20.02 -15.00
C PRO A 468 -13.63 -21.50 -14.61
N PRO A 469 -12.78 -22.00 -13.69
CA PRO A 469 -12.95 -23.31 -13.07
C PRO A 469 -14.31 -23.48 -12.39
N GLY A 470 -14.74 -24.73 -12.18
CA GLY A 470 -15.99 -25.03 -11.49
C GLY A 470 -15.99 -24.50 -10.05
N ALA A 471 -17.15 -23.99 -9.61
CA ALA A 471 -17.32 -23.45 -8.26
C ALA A 471 -17.25 -24.53 -7.17
N SER A 472 -16.71 -24.16 -6.03
CA SER A 472 -16.49 -25.01 -4.86
C SER A 472 -17.34 -24.61 -3.63
N GLY A 473 -18.00 -23.45 -3.68
CA GLY A 473 -18.80 -22.89 -2.59
C GLY A 473 -18.01 -21.99 -1.66
N LEU A 474 -17.27 -21.00 -2.21
CA LEU A 474 -16.41 -20.11 -1.42
C LEU A 474 -17.17 -19.11 -0.53
N PHE A 475 -18.30 -18.59 -1.01
CA PHE A 475 -19.10 -17.58 -0.31
C PHE A 475 -20.43 -18.17 0.16
N ALA A 476 -20.87 -17.80 1.36
CA ALA A 476 -22.03 -18.42 2.00
C ALA A 476 -23.35 -18.13 1.27
N ASP A 477 -23.48 -16.97 0.61
CA ASP A 477 -24.63 -16.54 -0.17
C ASP A 477 -24.54 -16.86 -1.67
N VAL A 478 -23.50 -17.59 -2.10
CA VAL A 478 -23.32 -18.02 -3.50
C VAL A 478 -23.21 -19.55 -3.56
N PRO A 479 -24.34 -20.26 -3.67
CA PRO A 479 -24.33 -21.71 -3.87
C PRO A 479 -23.52 -22.12 -5.12
N PRO A 480 -22.83 -23.28 -5.15
CA PRO A 480 -22.05 -23.69 -6.31
C PRO A 480 -22.82 -23.81 -7.63
N ASN A 481 -24.16 -23.96 -7.58
CA ASN A 481 -25.04 -23.99 -8.74
C ASN A 481 -25.59 -22.61 -9.14
N HIS A 482 -25.22 -21.52 -8.44
CA HIS A 482 -25.54 -20.17 -8.84
C HIS A 482 -24.87 -19.84 -10.18
N TRP A 483 -25.57 -19.17 -11.09
CA TRP A 483 -25.11 -18.95 -12.47
C TRP A 483 -23.77 -18.21 -12.59
N ALA A 484 -23.45 -17.37 -11.60
CA ALA A 484 -22.19 -16.62 -11.53
C ALA A 484 -21.15 -17.23 -10.58
N ALA A 485 -21.43 -18.38 -9.94
CA ALA A 485 -20.59 -18.91 -8.85
C ALA A 485 -19.12 -19.06 -9.26
N SER A 486 -18.86 -19.69 -10.41
CA SER A 486 -17.50 -19.90 -10.92
C SER A 486 -16.76 -18.59 -11.21
N TRP A 487 -17.47 -17.60 -11.77
CA TRP A 487 -16.91 -16.27 -12.03
C TRP A 487 -16.58 -15.51 -10.75
N ILE A 488 -17.46 -15.60 -9.75
CA ILE A 488 -17.28 -14.96 -8.45
C ILE A 488 -16.09 -15.57 -7.70
N GLU A 489 -15.98 -16.89 -7.68
CA GLU A 489 -14.84 -17.57 -7.06
C GLU A 489 -13.52 -17.26 -7.77
N GLN A 490 -13.54 -17.20 -9.09
CA GLN A 490 -12.37 -16.82 -9.86
C GLN A 490 -11.94 -15.37 -9.59
N LEU A 491 -12.87 -14.42 -9.45
CA LEU A 491 -12.52 -13.06 -9.02
C LEU A 491 -11.82 -13.05 -7.66
N ALA A 492 -12.29 -13.88 -6.72
CA ALA A 492 -11.69 -14.00 -5.39
C ALA A 492 -10.32 -14.69 -5.42
N ALA A 493 -10.13 -15.65 -6.31
CA ALA A 493 -8.87 -16.34 -6.56
C ALA A 493 -7.81 -15.41 -7.21
N GLU A 494 -8.26 -14.38 -7.93
CA GLU A 494 -7.40 -13.32 -8.50
C GLU A 494 -7.25 -12.09 -7.59
N ASP A 495 -7.69 -12.17 -6.33
CA ASP A 495 -7.61 -11.08 -5.33
C ASP A 495 -8.29 -9.76 -5.74
N ILE A 496 -9.23 -9.84 -6.68
CA ILE A 496 -10.03 -8.70 -7.14
C ILE A 496 -11.15 -8.39 -6.14
N THR A 497 -11.64 -9.38 -5.39
CA THR A 497 -12.71 -9.21 -4.40
C THR A 497 -12.46 -10.04 -3.14
N ALA A 498 -12.87 -9.49 -2.00
CA ALA A 498 -12.94 -10.20 -0.72
C ALA A 498 -14.40 -10.48 -0.29
N GLY A 499 -15.38 -10.19 -1.15
CA GLY A 499 -16.80 -10.25 -0.81
C GLY A 499 -17.36 -8.92 -0.28
N CYS A 500 -18.48 -8.98 0.42
CA CYS A 500 -19.15 -7.84 1.06
C CYS A 500 -19.12 -7.89 2.60
N GLY A 501 -18.44 -8.87 3.19
CA GLY A 501 -18.34 -9.09 4.63
C GLY A 501 -19.15 -10.29 5.10
N GLY A 502 -18.89 -10.77 6.32
CA GLY A 502 -19.65 -11.89 6.92
C GLY A 502 -19.48 -13.26 6.24
N GLY A 503 -18.57 -13.39 5.26
CA GLY A 503 -18.44 -14.58 4.42
C GLY A 503 -19.29 -14.54 3.14
N ASP A 504 -19.96 -13.41 2.88
CA ASP A 504 -20.85 -13.23 1.74
C ASP A 504 -20.20 -12.46 0.58
N TYR A 505 -20.72 -12.64 -0.64
CA TYR A 505 -20.35 -11.90 -1.84
C TYR A 505 -21.34 -10.79 -2.21
N CYS A 506 -22.62 -10.93 -1.83
CA CYS A 506 -23.75 -10.08 -2.21
C CYS A 506 -23.97 -10.00 -3.74
N PRO A 507 -24.28 -11.11 -4.43
CA PRO A 507 -24.28 -11.18 -5.91
C PRO A 507 -25.28 -10.24 -6.60
N ASP A 508 -26.44 -10.01 -5.97
CA ASP A 508 -27.54 -9.23 -6.56
C ASP A 508 -27.46 -7.72 -6.25
N SER A 509 -26.56 -7.32 -5.35
CA SER A 509 -26.38 -5.91 -5.01
C SER A 509 -25.81 -5.13 -6.20
N PRO A 510 -26.30 -3.91 -6.47
CA PRO A 510 -25.69 -3.01 -7.45
C PRO A 510 -24.26 -2.65 -7.09
N VAL A 511 -23.41 -2.51 -8.11
CA VAL A 511 -22.04 -2.01 -7.95
C VAL A 511 -22.05 -0.49 -7.92
N THR A 512 -21.50 0.11 -6.87
CA THR A 512 -21.32 1.58 -6.78
C THR A 512 -20.14 2.04 -7.63
N ARG A 513 -20.08 3.33 -7.98
CA ARG A 513 -18.97 3.92 -8.73
C ARG A 513 -17.63 3.77 -8.01
N GLY A 514 -17.61 3.89 -6.68
CA GLY A 514 -16.41 3.66 -5.87
C GLY A 514 -15.92 2.21 -5.96
N GLN A 515 -16.83 1.25 -5.80
CA GLN A 515 -16.51 -0.18 -5.97
C GLN A 515 -16.04 -0.50 -7.39
N MET A 516 -16.67 0.09 -8.40
CA MET A 516 -16.24 -0.06 -9.79
C MET A 516 -14.81 0.45 -10.00
N ALA A 517 -14.43 1.61 -9.44
CA ALA A 517 -13.05 2.10 -9.53
C ALA A 517 -12.06 1.09 -8.94
N ALA A 518 -12.34 0.57 -7.75
CA ALA A 518 -11.50 -0.43 -7.09
C ALA A 518 -11.41 -1.73 -7.91
N PHE A 519 -12.54 -2.19 -8.47
CA PHE A 519 -12.57 -3.39 -9.30
C PHE A 519 -11.78 -3.24 -10.59
N LEU A 520 -11.92 -2.13 -11.31
CA LEU A 520 -11.13 -1.89 -12.52
C LEU A 520 -9.64 -1.84 -12.21
N SER A 521 -9.27 -1.13 -11.13
CA SER A 521 -7.89 -1.00 -10.66
C SER A 521 -7.26 -2.37 -10.43
N LYS A 522 -7.89 -3.17 -9.56
CA LYS A 522 -7.44 -4.54 -9.28
C LYS A 522 -7.43 -5.45 -10.50
N THR A 523 -8.42 -5.35 -11.39
CA THR A 523 -8.57 -6.27 -12.54
C THR A 523 -7.47 -6.04 -13.57
N PHE A 524 -7.19 -4.79 -13.91
CA PHE A 524 -6.25 -4.42 -14.96
C PHE A 524 -4.84 -4.13 -14.43
N GLY A 525 -4.58 -4.46 -13.16
CA GLY A 525 -3.25 -4.37 -12.57
C GLY A 525 -2.78 -2.94 -12.44
N TYR A 526 -3.72 -2.02 -12.18
CA TYR A 526 -3.39 -0.64 -11.93
C TYR A 526 -3.95 -0.03 -10.65
#